data_AF-A0A9D8IHW5-F1
#
_entry.id   AF-A0A9D8IHW5-F1
#
_cell.length_a   1.000
_cell.length_b   1.000
_cell.length_c   1.000
_cell.angle_alpha   90.00
_cell.angle_beta   90.00
_cell.angle_gamma   90.00
#
_symmetry.space_group_name_H-M   'P 1'
#
loop_
_entity.id
_entity.type
_entity.pdbx_description
1 polymer ?
#
loop_
_entity_poly.entity_id
_entity_poly.type
_entity_poly.pdbx_seq_one_letter_code
_entity_poly.pdbx_strand_id
1 'polypeptide(L)' 'MARKRKTLTAYGFSVQAGEGTTIEILQQNQGQQLQKIVISKDQIGSLTEMLDSVKEEIENPPDEDEDD' A
#
# COMPACT_ATOMS: atom_id res chain seq x y z
N MET A 1 5.63 26.68 -12.54
CA MET A 1 4.33 25.99 -12.73
C MET A 1 4.32 24.75 -11.85
N ALA A 2 3.42 24.65 -10.87
CA ALA A 2 3.28 23.43 -10.06
C ALA A 2 2.56 22.35 -10.89
N ARG A 3 3.19 21.20 -11.14
CA ARG A 3 2.50 20.04 -11.73
C ARG A 3 1.38 19.64 -10.79
N LYS A 4 0.15 19.56 -11.32
CA LYS A 4 -1.05 19.14 -10.58
C LYS A 4 -0.81 17.70 -10.09
N ARG A 5 -0.62 17.52 -8.78
CA ARG A 5 -0.43 16.19 -8.17
C ARG A 5 -1.70 15.37 -8.41
N LYS A 6 -1.57 14.14 -8.92
CA LYS A 6 -2.69 13.21 -9.08
C LYS A 6 -2.88 12.45 -7.77
N THR A 7 -4.12 12.38 -7.29
CA THR A 7 -4.53 11.56 -6.15
C THR A 7 -5.37 10.41 -6.67
N LEU A 8 -5.06 9.18 -6.27
CA LEU A 8 -5.83 7.97 -6.58
C LEU A 8 -6.51 7.48 -5.29
N THR A 9 -7.79 7.16 -5.37
CA THR A 9 -8.57 6.72 -4.20
C THR A 9 -9.32 5.44 -4.53
N ALA A 10 -9.14 4.41 -3.71
CA ALA A 10 -9.82 3.12 -3.85
C ALA A 10 -9.85 2.38 -2.50
N TYR A 11 -10.92 1.64 -2.22
CA TYR A 11 -11.04 0.74 -1.07
C TYR A 11 -10.66 1.37 0.30
N GLY A 12 -10.96 2.66 0.50
CA GLY A 12 -10.62 3.38 1.75
C GLY A 12 -9.19 3.93 1.83
N PHE A 13 -8.39 3.74 0.79
CA PHE A 13 -7.03 4.27 0.65
C PHE A 13 -7.00 5.46 -0.31
N SER A 14 -6.19 6.46 0.02
CA SER A 14 -5.82 7.57 -0.86
C SER A 14 -4.32 7.60 -1.04
N VAL A 15 -3.86 7.45 -2.29
CA VAL A 15 -2.45 7.49 -2.68
C VAL A 15 -2.17 8.78 -3.44
N GLN A 16 -1.19 9.55 -2.97
CA GLN A 16 -0.78 10.80 -3.60
C GLN A 16 0.74 10.81 -3.82
N ALA A 17 1.18 11.28 -5.00
CA ALA A 17 2.60 11.58 -5.21
C ALA A 17 3.02 12.78 -4.33
N GLY A 18 4.01 12.55 -3.46
CA GLY A 18 4.63 13.56 -2.61
C GLY A 18 5.69 14.38 -3.34
N GLU A 19 6.57 15.04 -2.59
CA GLU A 19 7.66 15.84 -3.18
C GLU A 19 8.79 14.96 -3.72
N GLY A 20 9.05 15.10 -5.02
CA GLY A 20 10.21 14.52 -5.71
C GLY A 20 10.09 13.02 -5.96
N THR A 21 10.10 12.22 -4.89
CA THR A 21 10.24 10.76 -4.96
C THR A 21 9.30 10.01 -4.03
N THR A 22 8.44 10.63 -3.24
CA THR A 22 7.62 9.89 -2.27
C THR A 22 6.19 9.62 -2.76
N ILE A 23 5.54 8.58 -2.21
CA ILE A 23 4.08 8.41 -2.21
C ILE A 23 3.57 8.50 -0.78
N GLU A 24 2.41 9.12 -0.62
CA GLU A 24 1.68 9.21 0.63
C GLU A 24 0.43 8.34 0.54
N ILE A 25 0.29 7.37 1.43
CA ILE A 25 -0.90 6.52 1.55
C ILE A 25 -1.64 6.93 2.83
N LEU A 26 -2.93 7.26 2.68
CA LEU A 26 -3.83 7.64 3.76
C LEU A 26 -4.99 6.65 3.82
N GLN A 27 -5.23 6.05 4.99
CA GLN A 27 -6.40 5.21 5.24
C GLN A 27 -7.40 5.97 6.14
N GLN A 28 -8.61 6.21 5.65
CA GLN A 28 -9.70 6.76 6.46
C GLN A 28 -10.54 5.64 7.06
N ASN A 29 -10.32 5.32 8.33
CA ASN A 29 -11.23 4.48 9.11
C ASN A 29 -12.23 5.37 9.86
N GLN A 30 -13.50 4.99 9.86
CA GLN A 30 -14.60 5.76 10.46
C GLN A 30 -14.31 6.09 11.94
N GLY A 31 -13.83 7.30 12.20
CA GLY A 31 -13.56 7.82 13.55
C GLY A 31 -12.18 7.54 14.15
N GLN A 32 -11.24 6.93 13.41
CA GLN A 32 -9.88 6.67 13.90
C GLN A 32 -8.79 7.43 13.12
N GLN A 33 -7.64 7.60 13.78
CA GLN A 33 -6.48 8.37 13.32
C GLN A 33 -6.05 7.93 11.91
N LEU A 34 -5.95 8.92 11.01
CA LEU A 34 -5.34 8.77 9.68
C LEU A 34 -3.91 8.26 9.83
N GLN A 35 -3.65 7.01 9.42
CA GLN A 35 -2.28 6.51 9.30
C GLN A 35 -1.72 7.01 7.97
N LYS A 36 -0.61 7.76 8.04
CA LYS A 36 0.13 8.25 6.88
C LYS A 36 1.39 7.39 6.71
N ILE A 37 1.47 6.69 5.58
CA ILE A 37 2.68 5.95 5.18
C ILE A 37 3.36 6.75 4.08
N VAL A 38 4.65 7.01 4.22
CA VAL A 38 5.49 7.69 3.22
C VAL A 38 6.50 6.70 2.68
N ILE A 39 6.47 6.43 1.38
CA ILE A 39 7.34 5.45 0.71
C ILE A 39 8.13 6.17 -0.38
N SER A 40 9.45 5.97 -0.46
CA SER A 40 10.25 6.53 -1.55
C SER A 40 10.04 5.75 -2.86
N LYS A 41 10.33 6.37 -4.00
CA LYS A 41 10.14 5.84 -5.35
C LYS A 41 10.88 4.51 -5.52
N ASP A 42 12.07 4.47 -4.94
CA ASP A 42 13.00 3.36 -4.93
C ASP A 42 12.47 2.19 -4.08
N GLN A 43 11.63 2.47 -3.08
CA GLN A 43 10.97 1.47 -2.24
C GLN A 43 9.65 0.95 -2.84
N ILE A 44 9.05 1.65 -3.82
CA ILE A 44 7.76 1.26 -4.40
C ILE A 44 7.84 -0.14 -5.01
N GLY A 45 8.89 -0.43 -5.78
CA GLY A 45 9.06 -1.74 -6.42
C GLY A 45 9.11 -2.88 -5.40
N SER A 46 9.98 -2.75 -4.40
CA SER A 46 10.09 -3.76 -3.32
C SER A 46 8.80 -3.91 -2.52
N LEU A 47 8.07 -2.82 -2.24
CA LEU A 47 6.79 -2.92 -1.55
C LEU A 47 5.74 -3.65 -2.41
N THR A 48 5.70 -3.40 -3.71
CA THR A 48 4.80 -4.12 -4.62
C THR A 48 5.11 -5.62 -4.61
N GLU A 49 6.37 -6.01 -4.73
CA GLU A 49 6.79 -7.42 -4.68
C GLU A 49 6.38 -8.08 -3.35
N MET A 50 6.62 -7.41 -2.21
CA MET A 50 6.22 -7.93 -0.90
C MET A 50 4.69 -8.10 -0.79
N LEU A 51 3.92 -7.14 -1.28
CA LEU A 51 2.45 -7.21 -1.25
C LEU A 51 1.92 -8.32 -2.16
N ASP A 52 2.55 -8.56 -3.31
CA ASP A 52 2.18 -9.65 -4.21
C ASP A 52 2.45 -11.02 -3.57
N SER A 53 3.59 -11.19 -2.89
CA SER A 53 3.90 -12.42 -2.15
C SER A 53 2.91 -12.68 -1.00
N VAL A 54 2.59 -11.65 -0.21
CA VAL A 54 1.58 -11.76 0.86
C VAL A 54 0.20 -12.10 0.28
N LYS A 55 -0.15 -11.52 -0.87
CA LYS A 55 -1.40 -11.83 -1.55
C LYS A 55 -1.43 -13.30 -2.01
N GLU A 56 -0.35 -13.80 -2.60
CA GLU A 56 -0.24 -15.19 -3.04
C GLU A 56 -0.40 -16.19 -1.89
N GLU A 57 0.20 -15.89 -0.73
CA GLU A 57 0.08 -16.69 0.49
C GLU A 57 -1.36 -16.69 1.05
N ILE A 58 -2.08 -15.56 0.95
CA ILE A 58 -3.50 -15.48 1.35
C ILE A 58 -4.41 -16.25 0.37
N GLU A 59 -4.10 -16.20 -0.94
CA GLU A 59 -4.88 -16.88 -1.98
C GLU A 59 -4.61 -18.39 -2.01
N ASN A 60 -3.40 -18.80 -1.64
CA ASN A 60 -2.96 -20.20 -1.55
C ASN A 60 -2.40 -20.43 -0.13
N PRO A 61 -3.26 -20.43 0.90
CA PRO A 61 -2.81 -20.76 2.24
C PRO A 61 -2.13 -22.13 2.20
N PRO A 62 -1.04 -22.34 2.95
CA PRO A 62 -0.44 -23.67 3.04
C PRO A 62 -1.52 -24.65 3.47
N ASP A 63 -1.55 -25.83 2.85
CA ASP A 63 -2.48 -26.88 3.27
C ASP A 63 -2.22 -27.19 4.75
N GLU A 64 -3.20 -26.92 5.61
CA GLU A 64 -3.22 -27.41 7.00
C GLU A 64 -3.57 -28.90 7.00
N ASP A 65 -2.79 -29.71 6.30
CA ASP A 65 -2.87 -31.17 6.33
C ASP A 65 -1.47 -31.74 6.62
N GLU A 66 -0.91 -31.33 7.77
CA GLU A 66 0.03 -32.14 8.54
C GLU A 66 -0.42 -32.11 10.02
N ASP A 67 -1.61 -32.67 10.28
CA ASP A 67 -1.92 -33.28 11.58
C ASP A 67 -0.95 -34.46 11.79
N ASP A 68 0.17 -34.21 12.48
CA ASP A 68 1.03 -35.22 13.11
C ASP A 68 0.89 -35.15 14.64
#